data_AF-A0A0A7DLL7-F1
#
_entry.id   AF-A0A0A7DLL7-F1
#
_cell.length_a   1.000
_cell.length_b   1.000
_cell.length_c   1.000
_cell.angle_alpha   90.00
_cell.angle_beta   90.00
_cell.angle_gamma   90.00
#
_symmetry.space_group_name_H-M   'P 1'
#
loop_
_entity.id
_entity.type
_entity.pdbx_description
1 polymer ?
#
loop_
_entity_poly.entity_id
_entity_poly.type
_entity_poly.pdbx_seq_one_letter_code
_entity_poly.pdbx_strand_id
1 'polypeptide(L)' 'TKRKGSVEAFVLNKVLEFVLFVARFFTDLKRRFTRNASKIAGSTCRWCFNDSTAVAFYDFLYKEDP' A
#
# COMPACT_ATOMS: atom_id res chain seq x y z
N THR A 1 -0.06 -0.91 12.93
CA THR A 1 1.03 -0.13 13.57
C THR A 1 2.41 -0.74 13.39
N LYS A 2 2.61 -2.06 13.55
CA LYS A 2 3.94 -2.72 13.42
C LYS A 2 4.70 -2.39 12.12
N ARG A 3 4.04 -2.40 10.96
CA ARG A 3 4.68 -2.11 9.68
C ARG A 3 5.16 -0.65 9.55
N LYS A 4 4.37 0.32 10.03
CA LYS A 4 4.73 1.74 10.00
C LYS A 4 6.02 2.00 10.80
N GLY A 5 6.08 1.50 12.04
CA GLY A 5 7.26 1.66 12.89
C GLY A 5 8.53 1.01 12.32
N SER A 6 8.41 -0.13 11.63
CA SER A 6 9.55 -0.76 10.96
C SER A 6 10.08 0.06 9.79
N VAL A 7 9.19 0.68 9.00
CA VAL A 7 9.59 1.53 7.87
C VAL A 7 10.15 2.85 8.37
N GLU A 8 9.55 3.47 9.39
CA GLU A 8 10.09 4.70 9.99
C GLU A 8 11.46 4.49 10.62
N ALA A 9 11.71 3.31 11.21
CA ALA A 9 13.04 2.94 11.70
C ALA A 9 14.05 2.73 10.56
N PHE A 10 13.62 2.27 9.39
CA PHE A 10 14.49 2.02 8.23
C PHE A 10 14.78 3.29 7.43
N VAL A 11 13.77 4.11 7.18
CA VAL A 11 13.87 5.34 6.36
C VAL A 11 14.34 6.54 7.21
N LEU A 12 14.39 6.38 8.54
CA LEU A 12 14.73 7.42 9.54
C LEU A 12 13.87 8.68 9.43
N ASN A 13 12.73 8.58 8.75
CA ASN A 13 11.78 9.66 8.51
C ASN A 13 10.34 9.16 8.74
N LYS A 14 9.45 10.09 9.09
CA LYS A 14 8.03 9.76 9.29
C LYS A 14 7.36 9.36 7.99
N VAL A 15 6.62 8.26 8.01
CA VAL A 15 5.83 7.80 6.86
C VAL A 15 4.44 8.41 6.93
N LEU A 16 4.24 9.48 6.16
CA LEU A 16 2.97 10.21 6.09
C LEU A 16 2.03 9.65 5.03
N GLU A 17 2.57 9.15 3.92
CA GLU A 17 1.80 8.65 2.80
C GLU A 17 2.23 7.23 2.42
N PHE A 18 1.27 6.40 2.00
CA PHE A 18 1.56 5.07 1.47
C PHE A 18 0.52 4.64 0.43
N VAL A 19 0.87 3.57 -0.28
CA VAL A 19 0.00 2.86 -1.23
C VAL A 19 -0.28 1.46 -0.69
N LEU A 20 -1.49 0.96 -0.90
CA LEU A 20 -1.92 -0.34 -0.40
C LEU A 20 -2.40 -1.23 -1.56
N PHE A 21 -2.10 -2.52 -1.48
CA PHE A 21 -2.60 -3.53 -2.40
C PHE A 21 -3.67 -4.38 -1.71
N VAL A 22 -4.77 -4.65 -2.40
CA VAL A 22 -5.89 -5.47 -1.92
C VAL A 22 -6.28 -6.52 -2.96
N ALA A 23 -6.87 -7.61 -2.49
CA ALA A 23 -7.43 -8.62 -3.39
C ALA A 23 -8.50 -8.03 -4.33
N ARG A 24 -8.60 -8.56 -5.54
CA ARG A 24 -9.57 -8.08 -6.55
C ARG A 24 -11.03 -8.19 -6.08
N PHE A 25 -11.35 -9.20 -5.27
CA PHE A 25 -12.68 -9.40 -4.69
C PHE A 25 -12.98 -8.51 -3.47
N PHE A 26 -12.05 -7.63 -3.11
CA PHE A 26 -12.22 -6.74 -1.98
C PHE A 26 -13.20 -5.62 -2.35
N THR A 27 -14.38 -5.64 -1.74
CA THR A 27 -15.46 -4.69 -2.03
C THR A 27 -15.06 -3.25 -1.74
N ASP A 28 -15.67 -2.30 -2.44
CA ASP A 28 -15.45 -0.86 -2.24
C ASP A 28 -15.65 -0.42 -0.78
N LEU A 29 -16.61 -1.03 -0.08
CA LEU A 29 -16.85 -0.77 1.33
C LEU A 29 -15.61 -1.10 2.17
N LYS A 30 -15.04 -2.29 1.98
CA LYS A 30 -13.82 -2.70 2.70
C LYS A 30 -12.63 -1.81 2.33
N ARG A 31 -12.51 -1.38 1.07
CA ARG A 31 -11.46 -0.42 0.64
C ARG A 31 -11.56 0.92 1.38
N ARG A 32 -12.78 1.45 1.51
CA ARG A 32 -13.03 2.70 2.28
C ARG A 32 -12.70 2.52 3.76
N PHE A 33 -13.08 1.40 4.36
CA PHE A 33 -12.72 1.11 5.75
C PHE A 33 -11.20 1.05 5.94
N THR A 34 -10.47 0.41 5.03
CA THR A 34 -9.00 0.35 5.10
C THR A 34 -8.36 1.74 4.96
N ARG A 35 -8.90 2.61 4.09
CA ARG A 35 -8.44 4.00 3.97
C ARG A 35 -8.76 4.83 5.21
N ASN A 36 -9.91 4.61 5.85
CA ASN A 36 -10.24 5.29 7.10
C ASN A 36 -9.36 4.81 8.26
N ALA A 37 -9.06 3.51 8.32
CA ALA A 37 -8.12 2.95 9.29
C ALA A 37 -6.71 3.57 9.14
N SER A 38 -6.30 3.90 7.91
CA SER A 38 -5.04 4.60 7.69
C SER A 38 -5.02 5.97 8.33
N LYS A 39 -6.10 6.76 8.14
CA LYS A 39 -6.24 8.10 8.71
C LYS A 39 -6.17 8.06 10.24
N ILE A 40 -6.83 7.07 10.86
CA ILE A 40 -6.76 6.84 12.31
C ILE A 40 -5.33 6.51 12.75
N ALA A 41 -4.57 5.77 11.94
CA ALA A 41 -3.15 5.48 12.20
C ALA A 41 -2.20 6.65 11.92
N GLY A 42 -2.72 7.86 11.63
CA GLY A 42 -1.93 9.05 11.33
C GLY A 42 -1.12 8.93 10.04
N SER A 43 -1.65 8.23 9.04
CA SER A 43 -1.01 8.04 7.73
C SER A 43 -2.04 8.00 6.61
N THR A 44 -1.76 8.61 5.47
CA THR A 44 -2.72 8.72 4.37
C THR A 44 -2.45 7.64 3.33
N CYS A 45 -3.46 6.79 3.07
CA CYS A 45 -3.43 5.89 1.92
C CYS A 45 -3.83 6.66 0.66
N ARG A 46 -2.86 6.94 -0.22
CA ARG A 46 -3.06 7.68 -1.48
C ARG A 46 -3.82 6.83 -2.49
N TRP A 47 -3.39 5.59 -2.70
CA TRP A 47 -4.01 4.67 -3.64
C TRP A 47 -4.17 3.26 -3.08
N CYS A 48 -5.27 2.62 -3.46
CA CYS A 48 -5.52 1.19 -3.23
C CYS A 48 -5.61 0.50 -4.59
N PHE A 49 -4.66 -0.38 -4.90
CA PHE A 49 -4.63 -1.15 -6.14
C PHE A 49 -5.01 -2.60 -5.90
N ASN A 50 -5.33 -3.31 -6.98
CA ASN A 50 -5.49 -4.76 -6.90
C ASN A 50 -4.12 -5.43 -6.79
N ASP A 51 -4.03 -6.54 -6.07
CA ASP A 51 -2.81 -7.35 -5.98
C ASP A 51 -2.30 -7.81 -7.36
N SER A 52 -3.22 -8.12 -8.28
CA SER A 52 -2.87 -8.46 -9.67
C SER A 52 -2.16 -7.32 -10.40
N THR A 53 -2.49 -6.07 -10.08
CA THR A 53 -1.85 -4.89 -10.66
C THR A 53 -0.46 -4.68 -10.04
N ALA A 54 -0.27 -4.98 -8.75
CA ALA A 54 1.06 -4.98 -8.14
C ALA A 54 2.00 -5.97 -8.83
N VAL A 55 1.54 -7.19 -9.09
CA VAL A 55 2.35 -8.22 -9.76
C VAL A 55 2.72 -7.78 -11.17
N ALA A 56 1.76 -7.28 -11.94
CA ALA A 56 2.03 -6.77 -13.29
C ALA A 56 3.00 -5.59 -13.30
N PHE A 57 2.88 -4.69 -12.32
CA PHE A 57 3.79 -3.55 -12.19
C PHE A 57 5.21 -3.98 -11.80
N TYR A 58 5.33 -4.96 -10.91
CA TYR A 58 6.61 -5.54 -10.54
C TYR A 58 7.26 -6.24 -11.73
N ASP A 59 6.51 -7.10 -12.44
CA ASP A 59 7.01 -7.79 -13.63
C ASP A 59 7.43 -6.77 -14.71
N PHE A 60 6.67 -5.71 -14.92
CA PHE A 60 7.03 -4.64 -15.87
C PHE A 60 8.32 -3.89 -15.48
N LEU A 61 8.52 -3.59 -14.20
CA LEU A 61 9.71 -2.86 -13.75
C LEU A 61 10.98 -3.70 -13.69
N TYR A 62 10.84 -5.01 -13.45
CA TYR A 62 11.96 -5.89 -13.16
C TYR A 62 12.15 -7.01 -14.19
N LYS A 63 11.31 -7.11 -15.22
CA LYS A 63 11.70 -7.85 -16.42
C LYS A 63 12.82 -7.07 -17.11
N GLU A 64 14.03 -7.56 -16.94
CA GLU A 64 15.07 -7.33 -17.92
C GLU A 64 14.58 -7.93 -19.24
N ASP A 65 14.59 -7.11 -20.30
CA ASP A 65 14.37 -7.58 -21.66
C ASP A 65 15.36 -8.74 -21.94
N PRO A 66 14.89 -9.88 -22.49
CA PRO A 66 15.76 -11.03 -22.77
C PRO A 66 16.81 -10.76 -23.84
#